data_AF-A0A4Y8ZUQ3-F1
#
_entry.id   AF-A0A4Y8ZUQ3-F1
#
_cell.length_a   1.000
_cell.length_b   1.000
_cell.length_c   1.000
_cell.angle_alpha   90.00
_cell.angle_beta   90.00
_cell.angle_gamma   90.00
#
_symmetry.space_group_name_H-M   'P 1'
#
loop_
_entity.id
_entity.type
_entity.pdbx_description
1 polymer ?
#
loop_
_entity_poly.entity_id
_entity_poly.type
_entity_poly.pdbx_seq_one_letter_code
_entity_poly.pdbx_strand_id
1 'polypeptide(L)'
;MALHDGAPGDPGYQVTLTLKVSDVAALWAAAAQRGLASPGSRPADVYDVIGPREDPALAECIAMLAAPALVPGCFVDDFEVEAL
;
A
#
# COMPACT_ATOMS: atom_id res chain seq x y z
N MET A 1 26.03 11.99 3.40
CA MET A 1 25.16 10.90 3.88
C MET A 1 25.15 9.87 2.77
N ALA A 2 26.03 8.86 2.86
CA ALA A 2 26.13 7.85 1.82
C ALA A 2 24.90 6.94 1.91
N LEU A 3 24.21 6.77 0.80
CA LEU A 3 23.26 5.68 0.62
C LEU A 3 24.07 4.38 0.84
N HIS A 4 23.63 3.54 1.78
CA HIS A 4 24.15 2.18 1.86
C HIS A 4 23.73 1.49 0.56
N ASP A 5 24.65 1.42 -0.40
CA ASP A 5 24.68 0.33 -1.35
C ASP A 5 25.08 -0.88 -0.50
N GLY A 6 24.10 -1.70 -0.12
CA GLY A 6 24.31 -2.86 0.73
C GLY A 6 25.41 -3.71 0.12
N ALA A 7 26.47 -3.98 0.89
CA ALA A 7 27.53 -4.85 0.39
C ALA A 7 26.92 -6.20 -0.01
N PRO A 8 27.38 -6.85 -1.09
CA PRO A 8 26.90 -8.18 -1.44
C PRO A 8 27.14 -9.13 -0.26
N GLY A 9 26.07 -9.49 0.46
CA GLY A 9 26.14 -10.31 1.67
C GLY A 9 25.22 -9.89 2.84
N ASP A 10 24.57 -8.73 2.79
CA ASP A 10 23.62 -8.34 3.84
C ASP A 10 22.35 -9.23 3.82
N PRO A 11 21.89 -9.75 4.97
CA PRO A 11 20.73 -10.63 5.01
C PRO A 11 19.44 -9.85 4.72
N GLY A 12 18.82 -10.11 3.57
CA GLY A 12 17.46 -9.69 3.25
C GLY A 12 16.42 -10.54 3.99
N TYR A 13 15.28 -9.94 4.33
CA TYR A 13 14.16 -10.64 4.96
C TYR A 13 12.88 -10.38 4.18
N GLN A 14 12.15 -11.45 3.84
CA GLN A 14 10.84 -11.37 3.19
C GLN A 14 9.73 -11.65 4.21
N VAL A 15 8.73 -10.76 4.25
CA VAL A 15 7.53 -10.91 5.07
C VAL A 15 6.33 -11.11 4.15
N THR A 16 5.59 -12.21 4.32
CA THR A 16 4.39 -12.52 3.52
C THR A 16 3.14 -12.40 4.37
N LEU A 17 2.13 -11.70 3.85
CA LEU A 17 0.83 -11.51 4.50
C LEU A 17 -0.29 -11.96 3.57
N THR A 18 -1.27 -12.70 4.08
CA THR A 18 -2.49 -13.04 3.36
C THR A 18 -3.67 -12.30 3.98
N LEU A 19 -4.38 -11.53 3.16
CA LEU A 19 -5.55 -10.76 3.57
C LEU A 19 -6.82 -11.35 2.96
N LYS A 20 -7.90 -11.33 3.74
CA LYS A 20 -9.25 -11.64 3.26
C LYS A 20 -10.13 -10.42 3.52
N VAL A 21 -10.72 -9.89 2.46
CA VAL A 21 -11.65 -8.77 2.58
C VAL A 21 -12.98 -9.30 3.09
N SER A 22 -13.35 -8.92 4.31
CA SER A 22 -14.64 -9.24 4.92
C SER A 22 -15.66 -8.12 4.80
N ASP A 23 -15.20 -6.88 4.62
CA ASP A 23 -16.03 -5.69 4.45
C ASP A 23 -15.41 -4.76 3.39
N VAL A 24 -15.98 -4.82 2.19
CA VAL A 24 -15.53 -4.05 1.02
C VAL A 24 -15.78 -2.55 1.22
N ALA A 25 -16.90 -2.17 1.86
CA ALA A 25 -17.26 -0.77 2.03
C ALA A 25 -16.35 -0.09 3.06
N ALA A 26 -15.99 -0.79 4.14
CA ALA A 26 -15.03 -0.31 5.11
C ALA A 26 -13.62 -0.19 4.51
N LEU A 27 -13.19 -1.18 3.73
CA LEU A 27 -11.90 -1.17 3.03
C LEU A 27 -11.79 0.07 2.12
N TRP A 28 -12.78 0.27 1.24
CA TRP A 28 -12.79 1.39 0.30
C TRP A 28 -12.79 2.74 1.04
N ALA A 29 -13.60 2.88 2.10
CA ALA A 29 -13.68 4.13 2.86
C ALA A 29 -12.34 4.47 3.54
N ALA A 30 -11.65 3.47 4.09
CA ALA A 30 -10.34 3.65 4.68
C ALA A 30 -9.29 4.03 3.63
N ALA A 31 -9.30 3.37 2.46
CA ALA A 31 -8.39 3.67 1.37
C ALA A 31 -8.59 5.10 0.84
N ALA A 32 -9.85 5.51 0.62
CA ALA A 32 -10.21 6.86 0.21
C ALA A 32 -9.73 7.90 1.24
N GLN A 33 -9.98 7.67 2.53
CA GLN A 33 -9.53 8.56 3.60
C GLN A 33 -8.01 8.72 3.61
N ARG A 34 -7.27 7.63 3.45
CA ARG A 34 -5.80 7.66 3.41
C ARG A 34 -5.27 8.38 2.18
N GLY A 35 -5.84 8.12 1.00
CA GLY A 35 -5.46 8.80 -0.23
C GLY A 35 -5.68 10.31 -0.15
N LEU A 36 -6.85 10.72 0.35
CA LEU A 36 -7.22 12.14 0.52
C LEU A 36 -6.41 12.87 1.60
N ALA A 37 -5.86 12.15 2.57
CA ALA A 37 -4.95 12.73 3.56
C ALA A 37 -3.57 13.06 2.99
N SER A 38 -3.22 12.55 1.80
CA SER A 38 -1.95 12.82 1.15
C SER A 38 -1.88 14.28 0.66
N PRO A 39 -0.83 15.05 1.00
CA PRO A 39 -0.67 16.43 0.56
C PRO A 39 -0.75 16.58 -0.96
N GLY A 40 -1.61 17.47 -1.45
CA GLY A 40 -1.76 17.73 -2.88
C GLY A 40 -2.63 16.72 -3.64
N SER A 41 -3.15 15.69 -2.96
CA SER A 41 -4.11 14.76 -3.56
C SER A 41 -5.42 15.46 -3.91
N ARG A 42 -6.00 15.11 -5.07
CA ARG A 42 -7.35 15.49 -5.44
C ARG A 42 -8.26 14.28 -5.33
N PRO A 43 -9.55 14.46 -4.98
CA PRO A 43 -10.48 13.34 -4.90
C PRO A 43 -10.59 12.53 -6.19
N ALA A 44 -10.57 13.18 -7.36
CA ALA A 44 -10.63 12.49 -8.65
C ALA A 44 -9.45 11.52 -8.83
N ASP A 45 -8.22 11.98 -8.57
CA ASP A 45 -7.02 11.16 -8.70
C ASP A 45 -7.06 9.93 -7.77
N VAL A 46 -7.57 10.12 -6.54
CA VAL A 46 -7.73 9.01 -5.58
C VAL A 46 -8.76 8.00 -6.10
N TYR A 47 -9.91 8.47 -6.58
CA TYR A 47 -11.00 7.60 -7.07
C TYR A 47 -10.67 6.91 -8.39
N ASP A 48 -9.84 7.51 -9.24
CA ASP A 48 -9.32 6.86 -10.45
C ASP A 48 -8.43 5.67 -10.11
N VAL A 49 -7.72 5.71 -8.97
CA VAL A 49 -6.87 4.61 -8.49
C VAL A 49 -7.70 3.52 -7.80
N ILE A 50 -8.50 3.89 -6.79
CA ILE A 50 -9.19 2.89 -5.95
C ILE A 50 -10.55 2.44 -6.51
N GLY A 51 -10.97 2.99 -7.65
CA GLY A 51 -12.27 2.75 -8.27
C GLY A 51 -13.44 3.41 -7.52
N PRO A 52 -14.63 3.42 -8.13
CA PRO A 52 -15.85 3.90 -7.49
C PRO A 52 -16.25 3.01 -6.31
N ARG A 53 -17.08 3.54 -5.40
CA ARG A 53 -17.52 2.81 -4.20
C ARG A 53 -18.34 1.56 -4.53
N GLU A 54 -19.10 1.61 -5.62
CA GLU A 54 -19.97 0.54 -6.10
C GLU A 54 -19.22 -0.59 -6.79
N ASP A 55 -18.02 -0.30 -7.33
CA ASP A 55 -17.14 -1.24 -8.01
C ASP A 55 -15.66 -0.93 -7.67
N PRO A 56 -15.24 -1.22 -6.42
CA PRO A 56 -13.94 -0.80 -5.92
C PRO A 56 -12.81 -1.68 -6.47
N ALA A 57 -11.70 -1.05 -6.82
CA ALA A 57 -10.45 -1.74 -7.13
C ALA A 57 -9.83 -2.26 -5.81
N LEU A 58 -10.19 -3.48 -5.42
CA LEU A 58 -9.81 -4.06 -4.11
C LEU A 58 -8.30 -4.15 -3.91
N ALA A 59 -7.55 -4.52 -4.95
CA ALA A 59 -6.09 -4.60 -4.89
C ALA A 59 -5.48 -3.22 -4.58
N GLU A 60 -5.94 -2.17 -5.28
CA GLU A 60 -5.50 -0.79 -5.07
C GLU A 60 -5.90 -0.25 -3.70
N CYS A 61 -7.11 -0.60 -3.23
CA CYS A 61 -7.54 -0.28 -1.87
C CYS A 61 -6.62 -0.92 -0.82
N ILE A 62 -6.25 -2.18 -1.01
CA ILE A 62 -5.31 -2.89 -0.12
C ILE A 62 -3.93 -2.27 -0.23
N ALA A 63 -3.41 -2.01 -1.43
CA ALA A 63 -2.10 -1.41 -1.62
C ALA A 63 -1.99 -0.04 -0.92
N MET A 64 -3.02 0.80 -1.06
CA MET A 64 -3.10 2.10 -0.39
C MET A 64 -2.93 1.99 1.13
N LEU A 65 -3.50 0.94 1.73
CA LEU A 65 -3.56 0.74 3.19
C LEU A 65 -2.44 -0.13 3.76
N ALA A 66 -1.99 -1.13 3.00
CA ALA A 66 -1.08 -2.17 3.44
C ALA A 66 0.39 -1.84 3.16
N ALA A 67 0.66 -0.77 2.41
CA ALA A 67 2.02 -0.25 2.24
C ALA A 67 2.67 -0.12 3.63
N PRO A 68 3.76 -0.87 3.89
CA PRO A 68 4.33 -0.95 5.23
C PRO A 68 4.78 0.44 5.68
N ALA A 69 4.44 0.78 6.93
CA ALA A 69 5.12 1.89 7.57
C ALA A 69 6.63 1.60 7.56
N LEU A 70 7.45 2.63 7.32
CA LEU A 70 8.91 2.48 7.32
C LEU A 70 9.34 1.79 8.62
N VAL A 71 9.77 0.53 8.49
CA VAL A 71 10.26 -0.24 9.63
C VAL A 71 11.61 0.36 10.01
N PRO A 72 11.82 0.81 11.26
CA PRO A 72 13.07 1.46 11.65
C PRO A 72 14.29 0.59 11.35
N GLY A 73 15.25 1.13 10.59
CA GLY A 73 16.46 0.40 10.17
C GLY A 73 16.28 -0.46 8.93
N CYS A 74 15.09 -0.52 8.34
CA CYS A 74 14.83 -1.21 7.08
C CYS A 74 14.56 -0.22 5.95
N PHE A 75 14.93 -0.61 4.74
CA PHE A 75 14.39 -0.03 3.52
C PHE A 75 13.39 -1.04 2.94
N VAL A 76 12.32 -0.54 2.33
CA VAL A 76 11.40 -1.37 1.56
C VAL A 76 11.97 -1.44 0.16
N ASP A 77 12.45 -2.62 -0.24
CA ASP A 77 12.99 -2.86 -1.57
C ASP A 77 11.87 -3.07 -2.60
N ASP A 78 10.84 -3.81 -2.19
CA ASP A 78 9.68 -4.13 -3.02
C ASP A 78 8.38 -4.29 -2.20
N PHE A 79 7.24 -4.00 -2.82
CA PHE A 79 5.90 -4.16 -2.24
C PHE A 79 4.86 -4.42 -3.33
N GLU A 80 4.28 -5.62 -3.30
CA GLU A 80 3.30 -6.08 -4.29
C GLU A 80 1.99 -6.51 -3.61
N VAL A 81 0.86 -6.28 -4.29
CA VAL A 81 -0.47 -6.74 -3.88
C VAL A 81 -1.12 -7.43 -5.07
N GLU A 82 -1.43 -8.71 -4.93
CA GLU A 82 -2.03 -9.53 -5.98
C GLU A 82 -3.33 -10.19 -5.51
N ALA A 83 -4.29 -10.33 -6.41
CA ALA A 83 -5.49 -11.12 -6.18
C ALA A 83 -5.16 -12.61 -6.35
N LEU A 84 -5.61 -13.43 -5.39
CA LEU A 84 -5.49 -14.89 -5.43
C LEU A 84 -6.64 -15.55 -6.19
#